data_AF-A0A6G3BX69-F1
#
_entry.id   AF-A0A6G3BX69-F1
#
_cell.length_a   1.000
_cell.length_b   1.000
_cell.length_c   1.000
_cell.angle_alpha   90.00
_cell.angle_beta   90.00
_cell.angle_gamma   90.00
#
_symmetry.space_group_name_H-M   'P 1'
#
loop_
_entity.id
_entity.type
_entity.pdbx_description
1 polymer ?
#
loop_
_entity_poly.entity_id
_entity_poly.type
_entity_poly.pdbx_seq_one_letter_code
_entity_poly.pdbx_strand_id
1 'polypeptide(L)'
;MERAQAIEDLRHAGYWVAFESGGLFNMAKASDRSQLANLGESDTAESEVKSERVARAALERAQEGRANGAVAYGWRRQYEYDARGQVCGFHDVEDPVQAGVVRDIVQRLLSGASLIGITADLNDRGAPAPRAGMRLKRRAVGQNADGSLWNKTSVKKLALRPANVGLRVHQGVEYKAARPALITDEQYAQLRNLFAERADVRELPGARKHLLTWGEVATCGPCGAVFRVAPRGNAKRGRKQPTYICDASGCVGRNEEALDRYVGRVVVGVLSRPEAADVFRGDDSAALAALDRAEGLKARQEAAADDYADGVITREQLRRITAKLAKQITEASGEARRLRPTFDLDAFDGLVGPRAGEAWEALAVPQKRRVLDGLGLRLKVYPVARRGPGYESTIALQWARTDS
;
A
#
# COMPACT_ATOMS: atom_id res chain seq x y z
N MET A 1 4.25 33.57 -28.56
CA MET A 1 4.62 34.38 -29.73
C MET A 1 5.31 33.43 -30.69
N GLU A 2 4.76 33.20 -31.89
CA GLU A 2 5.42 32.37 -32.89
C GLU A 2 6.77 33.00 -33.27
N ARG A 3 7.82 32.18 -33.42
CA ARG A 3 9.17 32.64 -33.82
C ARG A 3 9.15 33.48 -35.10
N ALA A 4 8.28 33.13 -36.04
CA ALA A 4 8.09 33.87 -37.28
C ALA A 4 7.60 35.31 -37.04
N GLN A 5 6.68 35.51 -36.10
CA GLN A 5 6.17 36.83 -35.75
C GLN A 5 7.26 37.70 -35.11
N ALA A 6 8.07 37.13 -34.21
CA ALA A 6 9.15 37.85 -33.57
C ALA A 6 10.24 38.30 -34.57
N ILE A 7 10.53 37.49 -35.60
CA ILE A 7 11.47 37.86 -36.68
C ILE A 7 10.91 39.01 -37.52
N GLU A 8 9.60 39.00 -37.81
CA GLU A 8 8.95 40.05 -38.60
C GLU A 8 8.84 41.37 -37.82
N ASP A 9 8.55 41.31 -36.52
CA ASP A 9 8.52 42.48 -35.64
C ASP A 9 9.90 43.16 -35.56
N LEU A 10 10.97 42.38 -35.43
CA LEU A 10 12.35 42.87 -35.42
C LEU A 10 12.80 43.45 -36.77
N ARG A 11 12.31 42.87 -37.88
CA ARG A 11 12.52 43.40 -39.23
C ARG A 11 11.86 44.77 -39.39
N HIS A 12 10.59 44.91 -38.98
CA HIS A 12 9.87 46.18 -39.08
C HIS A 12 10.53 47.29 -38.25
N ALA A 13 11.12 46.93 -37.11
CA ALA A 13 11.83 47.87 -36.25
C ALA A 13 13.29 48.15 -36.66
N GLY A 14 13.83 47.43 -37.66
CA GLY A 14 15.18 47.67 -38.20
C GLY A 14 16.32 47.32 -37.23
N TYR A 15 16.07 46.45 -36.25
CA TYR A 15 17.06 46.09 -35.24
C TYR A 15 18.11 45.10 -35.74
N TRP A 16 19.25 45.08 -35.05
CA TRP A 16 20.30 44.09 -35.21
C TRP A 16 20.21 43.09 -34.06
N VAL A 17 20.42 41.81 -34.37
CA VAL A 17 20.45 40.74 -33.36
C VAL A 17 21.87 40.23 -33.24
N ALA A 18 22.40 40.21 -32.01
CA ALA A 18 23.72 39.71 -31.72
C ALA A 18 23.66 38.55 -30.73
N PHE A 19 24.37 37.46 -31.01
CA PHE A 19 24.68 36.43 -30.02
C PHE A 19 25.90 36.84 -29.20
N GLU A 20 25.86 36.53 -27.90
CA GLU A 20 26.99 36.75 -26.97
C GLU A 20 28.27 36.03 -27.43
N SER A 21 28.14 34.89 -28.12
CA SER A 21 29.25 34.10 -28.68
C SER A 21 29.73 34.53 -30.07
N GLY A 22 29.22 35.64 -30.64
CA GLY A 22 29.88 36.31 -31.78
C GLY A 22 29.16 36.33 -33.14
N GLY A 23 27.84 36.11 -33.20
CA GLY A 23 27.07 36.25 -34.45
C GLY A 23 26.28 37.56 -34.48
N LEU A 24 26.45 38.41 -35.50
CA LEU A 24 25.71 39.67 -35.69
C LEU A 24 24.85 39.59 -36.97
N PHE A 25 23.53 39.73 -36.84
CA PHE A 25 22.57 39.57 -37.93
C PHE A 25 21.81 40.88 -38.18
N ASN A 26 21.82 41.33 -39.44
CA ASN A 26 21.03 42.48 -39.86
C ASN A 26 19.63 42.03 -40.29
N MET A 27 18.61 42.35 -39.47
CA MET A 27 17.24 41.89 -39.72
C MET A 27 16.60 42.51 -40.98
N ALA A 28 17.19 43.55 -41.58
CA ALA A 28 16.74 44.08 -42.88
C ALA A 28 17.11 43.16 -44.05
N LYS A 29 18.18 42.36 -43.94
CA LYS A 29 18.66 41.47 -45.01
C LYS A 29 17.96 40.11 -44.98
N ALA A 30 17.48 39.66 -46.14
CA ALA A 30 16.82 38.36 -46.26
C ALA A 30 17.76 37.17 -45.95
N SER A 31 19.04 37.26 -46.32
CA SER A 31 20.07 36.27 -46.01
C SER A 31 20.24 36.05 -44.51
N ASP A 32 20.35 37.14 -43.76
CA ASP A 32 20.65 37.12 -42.32
C ASP A 32 19.44 36.60 -41.53
N ARG A 33 18.21 36.97 -41.96
CA ARG A 33 16.98 36.39 -41.40
C ARG A 33 16.89 34.88 -41.63
N SER A 34 17.26 34.40 -42.83
CA SER A 34 17.27 32.97 -43.15
C SER A 34 18.31 32.21 -42.33
N GLN A 35 19.52 32.76 -42.17
CA GLN A 35 20.56 32.17 -41.33
C GLN A 35 20.15 32.10 -39.85
N LEU A 36 19.58 33.18 -39.31
CA LEU A 36 19.09 33.22 -37.93
C LEU A 36 17.96 32.20 -37.69
N ALA A 37 17.03 32.05 -38.64
CA ALA A 37 15.96 31.05 -38.57
C ALA A 37 16.52 29.63 -38.55
N ASN A 38 17.48 29.30 -39.42
CA ASN A 38 18.10 27.98 -39.48
C ASN A 38 18.91 27.65 -38.21
N LEU A 39 19.60 28.65 -37.62
CA LEU A 39 20.31 28.49 -36.35
C LEU A 39 19.33 28.19 -35.20
N GLY A 40 18.24 28.94 -35.10
CA GLY A 40 17.21 28.69 -34.09
C GLY A 40 16.54 27.32 -34.23
N GLU A 41 16.38 26.83 -35.47
CA GLU A 41 15.89 25.48 -35.74
C GLU A 41 16.92 24.42 -35.31
N SER A 42 18.19 24.61 -35.66
CA SER A 42 19.29 23.72 -35.26
C SER A 42 19.43 23.61 -33.74
N ASP A 43 19.32 24.72 -33.00
CA ASP A 43 19.37 24.72 -31.53
C ASP A 43 18.21 23.93 -30.92
N THR A 44 17.04 24.01 -31.56
CA THR A 44 15.84 23.27 -31.13
C THR A 44 16.03 21.79 -31.40
N ALA A 45 16.46 21.42 -32.60
CA ALA A 45 16.77 20.04 -32.97
C ALA A 45 17.86 19.44 -32.07
N GLU A 46 18.93 20.18 -31.73
CA GLU A 46 19.97 19.69 -30.83
C GLU A 46 19.42 19.46 -29.41
N SER A 47 18.54 20.33 -28.93
CA SER A 47 17.87 20.18 -27.64
C SER A 47 16.93 18.97 -27.62
N GLU A 48 16.22 18.72 -28.71
CA GLU A 48 15.37 17.54 -28.89
C GLU A 48 16.20 16.25 -28.93
N VAL A 49 17.26 16.20 -29.74
CA VAL A 49 18.18 15.05 -29.81
C VAL A 49 18.83 14.77 -28.45
N LYS A 50 19.25 15.80 -27.71
CA LYS A 50 19.76 15.65 -26.34
C LYS A 50 18.68 15.06 -25.42
N SER A 51 17.45 15.55 -25.52
CA SER A 51 16.32 15.06 -24.73
C SER A 51 16.01 13.59 -25.04
N GLU A 52 16.00 13.20 -26.32
CA GLU A 52 15.83 11.82 -26.76
C GLU A 52 16.93 10.90 -26.23
N ARG A 53 18.19 11.33 -26.31
CA ARG A 53 19.33 10.55 -25.79
C ARG A 53 19.22 10.34 -24.29
N VAL A 54 18.88 11.39 -23.54
CA VAL A 54 18.67 11.32 -22.08
C VAL A 54 17.50 10.41 -21.74
N ALA A 55 16.39 10.51 -22.47
CA ALA A 55 15.22 9.64 -22.29
C ALA A 55 15.56 8.17 -22.57
N ARG A 56 16.29 7.89 -23.66
CA ARG A 56 16.76 6.55 -24.02
C ARG A 56 17.66 5.96 -22.93
N ALA A 57 18.65 6.73 -22.46
CA ALA A 57 19.52 6.30 -21.37
C ALA A 57 18.77 6.12 -20.03
N ALA A 58 17.67 6.85 -19.81
CA ALA A 58 16.81 6.65 -18.64
C ALA A 58 15.99 5.36 -18.72
N LEU A 59 15.50 5.03 -19.91
CA LEU A 59 14.79 3.79 -20.21
C LEU A 59 15.71 2.58 -20.10
N GLU A 60 16.90 2.63 -20.70
CA GLU A 60 17.91 1.56 -20.62
C GLU A 60 18.26 1.24 -19.16
N ARG A 61 18.57 2.28 -18.36
CA ARG A 61 18.78 2.10 -16.92
C ARG A 61 17.58 1.45 -16.24
N ALA A 62 16.35 1.76 -16.68
CA ALA A 62 15.12 1.19 -16.11
C ALA A 62 14.97 -0.30 -16.42
N GLN A 63 15.26 -0.69 -17.66
CA GLN A 63 15.28 -2.08 -18.10
C GLN A 63 16.32 -2.90 -17.33
N GLU A 64 17.49 -2.32 -17.06
CA GLU A 64 18.54 -2.92 -16.22
C GLU A 64 18.20 -2.90 -14.71
N GLY A 65 17.08 -2.31 -14.30
CA GLY A 65 16.67 -2.25 -12.91
C GLY A 65 17.50 -1.33 -12.01
N ARG A 66 18.47 -0.59 -12.56
CA ARG A 66 19.40 0.27 -11.79
C ARG A 66 18.65 1.34 -10.98
N ALA A 67 19.30 2.04 -10.05
CA ALA A 67 18.65 3.17 -9.39
C ALA A 67 18.66 4.43 -10.28
N ASN A 68 17.68 5.33 -10.11
CA ASN A 68 17.72 6.66 -10.68
C ASN A 68 17.71 7.70 -9.54
N GLY A 69 18.77 8.49 -9.43
CA GLY A 69 18.91 9.52 -8.40
C GLY A 69 19.28 8.97 -7.01
N ALA A 70 18.74 9.62 -5.98
CA ALA A 70 19.04 9.35 -4.58
C ALA A 70 18.62 7.94 -4.14
N VAL A 71 19.33 7.39 -3.15
CA VAL A 71 19.00 6.10 -2.55
C VAL A 71 17.62 6.14 -1.89
N ALA A 72 16.86 5.07 -2.09
CA ALA A 72 15.53 4.93 -1.52
C ALA A 72 15.61 4.51 -0.05
N TYR A 73 14.70 5.00 0.79
CA TYR A 73 14.61 4.59 2.20
C TYR A 73 14.46 3.08 2.32
N GLY A 74 15.26 2.43 3.18
CA GLY A 74 15.36 0.97 3.31
C GLY A 74 16.63 0.37 2.70
N TRP A 75 17.37 1.15 1.93
CA TRP A 75 18.66 0.74 1.34
C TRP A 75 19.73 1.79 1.57
N ARG A 76 20.98 1.38 1.43
CA ARG A 76 22.16 2.24 1.37
C ARG A 76 22.93 1.97 0.09
N ARG A 77 23.59 3.02 -0.44
CA ARG A 77 24.39 2.91 -1.66
C ARG A 77 25.80 2.46 -1.33
N GLN A 78 26.23 1.36 -1.94
CA GLN A 78 27.61 0.90 -1.91
C GLN A 78 28.27 1.25 -3.24
N TYR A 79 29.39 1.98 -3.17
CA TYR A 79 30.17 2.34 -4.34
C TYR A 79 31.23 1.28 -4.61
N GLU A 80 31.44 1.01 -5.90
CA GLU A 80 32.51 0.14 -6.39
C GLU A 80 33.65 1.03 -6.88
N TYR A 81 34.88 0.64 -6.54
CA TYR A 81 36.08 1.39 -6.85
C TYR A 81 36.98 0.57 -7.77
N ASP A 82 37.57 1.21 -8.76
CA ASP A 82 38.57 0.60 -9.63
C ASP A 82 39.93 0.48 -8.94
N ALA A 83 40.91 -0.12 -9.63
CA ALA A 83 42.28 -0.27 -9.14
C ALA A 83 43.01 1.07 -8.85
N ARG A 84 42.46 2.21 -9.29
CA ARG A 84 42.98 3.57 -9.08
C ARG A 84 42.20 4.31 -7.98
N GLY A 85 41.25 3.66 -7.32
CA GLY A 85 40.41 4.25 -6.28
C GLY A 85 39.31 5.18 -6.82
N GLN A 86 39.02 5.13 -8.12
CA GLN A 86 37.94 5.92 -8.73
C GLN A 86 36.63 5.12 -8.71
N VAL A 87 35.51 5.81 -8.46
CA VAL A 87 34.19 5.17 -8.46
C VAL A 87 33.86 4.70 -9.88
N CYS A 88 33.80 3.39 -10.09
CA CYS A 88 33.47 2.77 -11.37
C CYS A 88 32.01 2.28 -11.42
N GLY A 89 31.34 2.17 -10.27
CA GLY A 89 29.98 1.66 -10.19
C GLY A 89 29.33 1.88 -8.82
N PHE A 90 28.07 1.49 -8.71
CA PHE A 90 27.39 1.40 -7.42
C PHE A 90 26.26 0.38 -7.49
N HIS A 91 25.93 -0.19 -6.33
CA HIS A 91 24.72 -0.97 -6.14
C HIS A 91 24.05 -0.60 -4.81
N ASP A 92 22.73 -0.78 -4.73
CA ASP A 92 21.97 -0.50 -3.51
C ASP A 92 21.85 -1.81 -2.70
N VAL A 93 22.36 -1.81 -1.48
CA VAL A 93 22.23 -2.93 -0.52
C VAL A 93 21.25 -2.57 0.59
N GLU A 94 20.73 -3.59 1.28
CA GLU A 94 19.82 -3.36 2.39
C GLU A 94 20.49 -2.54 3.51
N ASP A 95 19.76 -1.55 4.03
CA ASP A 95 20.10 -0.87 5.28
C ASP A 95 19.33 -1.56 6.42
N PRO A 96 19.98 -2.29 7.34
CA PRO A 96 19.28 -3.09 8.35
C PRO A 96 18.30 -2.29 9.21
N VAL A 97 18.62 -1.03 9.52
CA VAL A 97 17.78 -0.19 10.37
C VAL A 97 16.56 0.28 9.61
N GLN A 98 16.77 0.86 8.42
CA GLN A 98 15.66 1.38 7.62
C GLN A 98 14.78 0.27 7.04
N ALA A 99 15.39 -0.85 6.64
CA ALA A 99 14.67 -2.03 6.17
C ALA A 99 13.81 -2.65 7.27
N GLY A 100 14.34 -2.71 8.50
CA GLY A 100 13.58 -3.13 9.68
C GLY A 100 12.33 -2.27 9.89
N VAL A 101 12.45 -0.93 9.75
CA VAL A 101 11.30 -0.01 9.83
C VAL A 101 10.28 -0.28 8.72
N VAL A 102 10.72 -0.55 7.48
CA VAL A 102 9.81 -0.90 6.38
C VAL A 102 9.05 -2.19 6.69
N ARG A 103 9.74 -3.23 7.16
CA ARG A 103 9.13 -4.52 7.52
C ARG A 103 8.15 -4.36 8.69
N ASP A 104 8.51 -3.62 9.73
CA ASP A 104 7.62 -3.31 10.88
C ASP A 104 6.34 -2.62 10.42
N ILE A 105 6.45 -1.57 9.60
CA ILE A 105 5.29 -0.87 9.04
C ILE A 105 4.38 -1.82 8.27
N VAL A 106 4.95 -2.65 7.39
CA VAL A 106 4.21 -3.59 6.55
C VAL A 106 3.50 -4.64 7.41
N GLN A 107 4.24 -5.29 8.31
CA GLN A 107 3.70 -6.29 9.24
C GLN A 107 2.55 -5.71 10.08
N ARG A 108 2.73 -4.51 10.64
CA ARG A 108 1.70 -3.85 11.46
C ARG A 108 0.47 -3.44 10.65
N LEU A 109 0.63 -3.00 9.40
CA LEU A 109 -0.51 -2.69 8.54
C LEU A 109 -1.31 -3.94 8.18
N LEU A 110 -0.62 -5.02 7.86
CA LEU A 110 -1.24 -6.31 7.56
C LEU A 110 -1.96 -6.86 8.79
N SER A 111 -1.35 -6.77 9.97
CA SER A 111 -1.99 -7.16 11.23
C SER A 111 -3.14 -6.23 11.66
N GLY A 112 -3.30 -5.06 11.04
CA GLY A 112 -4.48 -4.19 11.20
C GLY A 112 -4.30 -2.93 12.02
N ALA A 113 -3.05 -2.59 12.38
CA ALA A 113 -2.75 -1.29 12.92
C ALA A 113 -3.15 -0.16 11.95
N SER A 114 -3.57 0.97 12.51
CA SER A 114 -3.93 2.14 11.71
C SER A 114 -2.67 2.90 11.28
N LEU A 115 -2.71 3.55 10.11
CA LEU A 115 -1.62 4.43 9.67
C LEU A 115 -1.31 5.53 10.70
N ILE A 116 -2.33 6.02 11.42
CA ILE A 116 -2.17 7.05 12.44
C ILE A 116 -1.40 6.49 13.64
N GLY A 117 -1.79 5.30 14.12
CA GLY A 117 -1.10 4.63 15.23
C GLY A 117 0.35 4.32 14.91
N ILE A 118 0.63 3.81 13.70
CA ILE A 118 2.00 3.55 13.24
C ILE A 118 2.80 4.85 13.16
N THR A 119 2.21 5.93 12.62
CA THR A 119 2.88 7.23 12.51
C THR A 119 3.23 7.78 13.89
N ALA A 120 2.28 7.74 14.84
CA ALA A 120 2.48 8.24 16.20
C ALA A 120 3.61 7.48 16.91
N ASP A 121 3.59 6.16 16.83
CA ASP A 121 4.59 5.31 17.46
C ASP A 121 5.99 5.42 16.80
N LEU A 122 6.09 5.56 15.47
CA LEU A 122 7.39 5.83 14.82
C LEU A 122 7.99 7.18 15.26
N ASN A 123 7.13 8.18 15.47
CA ASN A 123 7.55 9.49 15.97
C ASN A 123 7.93 9.45 17.45
N ASP A 124 7.19 8.72 18.28
CA ASP A 124 7.46 8.55 19.71
C ASP A 124 8.81 7.84 19.93
N ARG A 125 9.11 6.82 19.12
CA ARG A 125 10.39 6.11 19.12
C ARG A 125 11.54 6.90 18.46
N GLY A 126 11.27 8.08 17.90
CA GLY A 126 12.27 8.91 17.22
C GLY A 126 12.85 8.30 15.94
N ALA A 127 12.15 7.37 15.29
CA ALA A 127 12.63 6.74 14.06
C ALA A 127 12.70 7.77 12.92
N PRO A 128 13.84 7.95 12.23
CA PRO A 128 13.98 9.00 11.23
C PRO A 128 13.12 8.70 9.98
N ALA A 129 12.29 9.66 9.59
CA ALA A 129 11.47 9.56 8.39
C ALA A 129 12.29 9.64 7.09
N PRO A 130 11.72 9.21 5.94
CA PRO A 130 12.38 9.35 4.66
C PRO A 130 12.75 10.81 4.35
N ARG A 131 14.01 11.03 3.96
CA ARG A 131 14.61 12.36 3.69
C ARG A 131 14.78 13.24 4.93
N ALA A 132 14.83 12.66 6.13
CA ALA A 132 15.28 13.35 7.33
C ALA A 132 16.64 14.03 7.08
N GLY A 133 16.79 15.28 7.52
CA GLY A 133 18.00 16.09 7.34
C GLY A 133 18.17 16.70 5.94
N MET A 134 17.36 16.33 4.94
CA MET A 134 17.45 16.94 3.60
C MET A 134 16.74 18.29 3.55
N ARG A 135 17.37 19.31 2.93
CA ARG A 135 16.75 20.62 2.67
C ARG A 135 15.77 20.52 1.50
N LEU A 136 14.47 20.62 1.78
CA LEU A 136 13.40 20.57 0.77
C LEU A 136 12.81 21.97 0.54
N LYS A 137 12.53 22.34 -0.71
CA LYS A 137 11.85 23.60 -1.07
C LYS A 137 10.43 23.70 -0.49
N ARG A 138 9.75 22.56 -0.36
CA ARG A 138 8.41 22.42 0.24
C ARG A 138 8.36 21.14 1.06
N ARG A 139 7.91 21.21 2.31
CA ARG A 139 7.68 20.03 3.17
C ARG A 139 6.20 19.67 3.21
N ALA A 140 5.92 18.40 3.48
CA ALA A 140 4.55 17.94 3.68
C ALA A 140 3.99 18.47 5.01
N VAL A 141 2.68 18.73 5.05
CA VAL A 141 1.98 19.14 6.27
C VAL A 141 2.21 18.08 7.37
N GLY A 142 2.60 18.52 8.56
CA GLY A 142 2.89 17.67 9.71
C GLY A 142 4.33 17.17 9.83
N GLN A 143 5.26 17.60 8.96
CA GLN A 143 6.70 17.38 9.17
C GLN A 143 7.35 18.57 9.88
N ASN A 144 8.34 18.29 10.72
CA ASN A 144 9.22 19.29 11.32
C ASN A 144 10.25 19.85 10.31
N ALA A 145 10.98 20.89 10.71
CA ALA A 145 11.85 21.69 9.85
C ALA A 145 13.01 20.89 9.22
N ASP A 146 13.51 19.87 9.90
CA ASP A 146 14.52 18.91 9.43
C ASP A 146 13.90 17.68 8.74
N GLY A 147 12.58 17.46 8.89
CA GLY A 147 11.83 16.37 8.25
C GLY A 147 12.06 15.00 8.88
N SER A 148 12.51 14.95 10.13
CA SER A 148 12.69 13.71 10.88
C SER A 148 11.36 13.06 11.29
N LEU A 149 10.27 13.83 11.38
CA LEU A 149 8.95 13.27 11.71
C LEU A 149 8.24 12.60 10.53
N TRP A 150 7.63 11.46 10.84
CA TRP A 150 6.70 10.74 9.99
C TRP A 150 5.34 11.45 9.94
N ASN A 151 4.70 11.34 8.78
CA ASN A 151 3.28 11.64 8.61
C ASN A 151 2.54 10.45 7.99
N LYS A 152 1.22 10.42 8.16
CA LYS A 152 0.34 9.35 7.65
C LYS A 152 0.56 9.05 6.16
N THR A 153 0.73 10.10 5.35
CA THR A 153 0.91 9.98 3.90
C THR A 153 2.26 9.34 3.56
N SER A 154 3.32 9.67 4.30
CA SER A 154 4.65 9.10 4.11
C SER A 154 4.68 7.61 4.47
N VAL A 155 4.05 7.20 5.57
CA VAL A 155 3.90 5.79 5.95
C VAL A 155 3.15 5.03 4.86
N LYS A 156 2.00 5.55 4.39
CA LYS A 156 1.21 4.91 3.31
C LYS A 156 2.03 4.77 2.02
N LYS A 157 2.68 5.85 1.58
CA LYS A 157 3.49 5.86 0.35
C LYS A 157 4.68 4.91 0.44
N LEU A 158 5.31 4.82 1.61
CA LEU A 158 6.43 3.92 1.83
C LEU A 158 5.99 2.45 1.78
N ALA A 159 4.91 2.10 2.47
CA ALA A 159 4.39 0.73 2.50
C ALA A 159 3.95 0.23 1.11
N LEU A 160 3.34 1.10 0.30
CA LEU A 160 2.81 0.76 -1.04
C LEU A 160 3.82 0.92 -2.19
N ARG A 161 5.09 1.17 -1.90
CA ARG A 161 6.10 1.41 -2.93
C ARG A 161 6.51 0.09 -3.64
N PRO A 162 6.46 0.01 -4.98
CA PRO A 162 6.88 -1.18 -5.74
C PRO A 162 8.33 -1.61 -5.47
N ALA A 163 9.22 -0.67 -5.15
CA ALA A 163 10.61 -0.97 -4.83
C ALA A 163 10.76 -1.93 -3.63
N ASN A 164 9.79 -2.01 -2.72
CA ASN A 164 9.85 -2.92 -1.56
C ASN A 164 9.81 -4.40 -1.98
N VAL A 165 9.24 -4.70 -3.15
CA VAL A 165 9.20 -6.04 -3.75
C VAL A 165 10.16 -6.18 -4.93
N GLY A 166 11.20 -5.34 -4.99
CA GLY A 166 12.19 -5.44 -6.05
C GLY A 166 11.65 -5.02 -7.43
N LEU A 167 10.64 -4.15 -7.49
CA LEU A 167 10.12 -3.59 -8.75
C LEU A 167 10.58 -2.14 -8.94
N ARG A 168 11.01 -1.80 -10.16
CA ARG A 168 11.30 -0.45 -10.62
C ARG A 168 10.22 -0.01 -11.61
N VAL A 169 9.59 1.13 -11.36
CA VAL A 169 8.61 1.71 -12.28
C VAL A 169 9.26 2.83 -13.09
N HIS A 170 9.12 2.79 -14.41
CA HIS A 170 9.50 3.87 -15.30
C HIS A 170 8.38 4.13 -16.30
N GLN A 171 7.83 5.36 -16.30
CA GLN A 171 6.70 5.77 -17.14
C GLN A 171 5.49 4.79 -17.07
N GLY A 172 5.21 4.26 -15.88
CA GLY A 172 4.10 3.33 -15.65
C GLY A 172 4.39 1.87 -15.99
N VAL A 173 5.54 1.56 -16.60
CA VAL A 173 5.97 0.19 -16.87
C VAL A 173 6.84 -0.32 -15.72
N GLU A 174 6.56 -1.54 -15.27
CA GLU A 174 7.30 -2.22 -14.20
C GLU A 174 8.45 -3.05 -14.78
N TYR A 175 9.63 -2.93 -14.17
CA TYR A 175 10.85 -3.66 -14.48
C TYR A 175 11.38 -4.30 -13.20
N LYS A 176 12.13 -5.39 -13.32
CA LYS A 176 12.86 -5.97 -12.19
C LYS A 176 13.91 -4.96 -11.70
N ALA A 177 13.94 -4.66 -10.41
CA ALA A 177 14.93 -3.79 -9.82
C ALA A 177 16.23 -4.56 -9.51
N ALA A 178 17.36 -3.87 -9.60
CA ALA A 178 18.67 -4.40 -9.23
C ALA A 178 18.91 -4.42 -7.70
N ARG A 179 17.99 -3.83 -6.92
CA ARG A 179 18.05 -3.77 -5.46
C ARG A 179 17.29 -4.96 -4.85
N PRO A 180 17.71 -5.50 -3.69
CA PRO A 180 17.01 -6.60 -3.04
C PRO A 180 15.61 -6.18 -2.56
N ALA A 181 14.65 -7.10 -2.61
CA ALA A 181 13.32 -6.91 -2.05
C ALA A 181 13.38 -6.90 -0.51
N LEU A 182 12.60 -6.01 0.11
CA LEU A 182 12.49 -5.90 1.58
C LEU A 182 11.32 -6.73 2.14
N ILE A 183 10.28 -6.93 1.34
CA ILE A 183 9.06 -7.68 1.68
C ILE A 183 8.70 -8.64 0.55
N THR A 184 7.81 -9.59 0.81
CA THR A 184 7.38 -10.56 -0.19
C THR A 184 6.30 -9.99 -1.13
N ASP A 185 6.15 -10.61 -2.30
CA ASP A 185 5.11 -10.25 -3.27
C ASP A 185 3.70 -10.44 -2.68
N GLU A 186 3.53 -11.44 -1.82
CA GLU A 186 2.30 -11.74 -1.08
C GLU A 186 1.94 -10.60 -0.12
N GLN A 187 2.90 -10.15 0.69
CA GLN A 187 2.70 -9.03 1.63
C GLN A 187 2.32 -7.75 0.89
N TYR A 188 2.96 -7.49 -0.26
CA TYR A 188 2.67 -6.33 -1.08
C TYR A 188 1.29 -6.39 -1.74
N ALA A 189 0.88 -7.58 -2.21
CA ALA A 189 -0.46 -7.83 -2.72
C ALA A 189 -1.53 -7.52 -1.67
N GLN A 190 -1.38 -8.10 -0.48
CA GLN A 190 -2.29 -7.92 0.65
C GLN A 190 -2.41 -6.44 1.03
N LEU A 191 -1.29 -5.70 1.07
CA LEU A 191 -1.31 -4.26 1.32
C LEU A 191 -2.09 -3.48 0.25
N ARG A 192 -1.90 -3.79 -1.04
CA ARG A 192 -2.64 -3.12 -2.12
C ARG A 192 -4.14 -3.37 -2.00
N ASN A 193 -4.55 -4.62 -1.74
CA ASN A 193 -5.96 -4.98 -1.54
C ASN A 193 -6.54 -4.26 -0.32
N LEU A 194 -5.83 -4.28 0.82
CA LEU A 194 -6.22 -3.59 2.04
C LEU A 194 -6.52 -2.09 1.83
N PHE A 195 -5.78 -1.42 0.95
CA PHE A 195 -5.99 -0.01 0.64
C PHE A 195 -6.98 0.25 -0.50
N ALA A 196 -7.20 -0.72 -1.40
CA ALA A 196 -8.22 -0.67 -2.44
C ALA A 196 -9.62 -0.86 -1.85
N GLU A 197 -9.84 -1.89 -1.03
CA GLU A 197 -11.12 -2.16 -0.36
C GLU A 197 -11.54 -1.01 0.57
N ARG A 198 -10.57 -0.36 1.22
CA ARG A 198 -10.82 0.84 2.03
C ARG A 198 -11.23 2.07 1.22
N ALA A 199 -11.03 2.08 -0.10
CA ALA A 199 -11.46 3.17 -0.97
C ALA A 199 -12.97 3.08 -1.30
N ASP A 200 -13.52 1.86 -1.34
CA ASP A 200 -14.95 1.61 -1.62
C ASP A 200 -15.84 1.81 -0.37
N VAL A 201 -15.26 1.70 0.83
CA VAL A 201 -15.95 2.05 2.08
C VAL A 201 -15.89 3.57 2.26
N ARG A 202 -16.91 4.25 1.73
CA ARG A 202 -17.20 5.67 1.97
C ARG A 202 -17.25 5.92 3.48
N GLU A 203 -16.22 6.62 3.96
CA GLU A 203 -16.07 7.22 5.29
C GLU A 203 -16.09 6.27 6.51
N LEU A 204 -14.97 6.25 7.25
CA LEU A 204 -14.97 6.78 8.62
C LEU A 204 -13.52 7.05 9.08
N PRO A 205 -13.16 8.32 9.36
CA PRO A 205 -11.86 8.70 9.86
C PRO A 205 -11.69 8.36 11.34
N GLY A 206 -10.49 7.90 11.71
CA GLY A 206 -10.10 7.60 13.09
C GLY A 206 -10.11 6.09 13.37
N ALA A 207 -9.07 5.60 14.04
CA ALA A 207 -9.12 4.28 14.64
C ALA A 207 -10.35 4.25 15.56
N ARG A 208 -11.36 3.45 15.22
CA ARG A 208 -12.56 3.30 16.06
C ARG A 208 -12.08 2.80 17.42
N LYS A 209 -12.22 3.66 18.44
CA LYS A 209 -11.74 3.41 19.79
C LYS A 209 -12.49 2.27 20.49
N HIS A 210 -13.71 1.99 20.05
CA HIS A 210 -14.67 1.13 20.73
C HIS A 210 -15.06 -0.07 19.85
N LEU A 211 -15.05 -1.27 20.43
CA LEU A 211 -15.16 -2.55 19.72
C LEU A 211 -16.45 -2.67 18.91
N LEU A 212 -17.58 -2.21 19.45
CA LEU A 212 -18.92 -2.49 18.91
C LEU A 212 -19.64 -1.25 18.35
N THR A 213 -18.90 -0.20 17.96
CA THR A 213 -19.50 1.04 17.39
C THR A 213 -19.56 1.05 15.86
N TRP A 214 -20.51 1.81 15.31
CA TRP A 214 -20.53 2.26 13.91
C TRP A 214 -20.28 1.16 12.85
N GLY A 215 -20.85 -0.03 12.99
CA GLY A 215 -20.77 -1.11 12.01
C GLY A 215 -21.75 -2.26 12.30
N GLU A 216 -21.82 -3.25 11.41
CA GLU A 216 -22.84 -4.32 11.47
C GLU A 216 -22.60 -5.36 12.56
N VAL A 217 -21.39 -5.44 13.10
CA VAL A 217 -21.02 -6.39 14.16
C VAL A 217 -21.98 -6.34 15.35
N ALA A 218 -22.46 -5.15 15.73
CA ALA A 218 -23.45 -5.00 16.79
C ALA A 218 -24.50 -3.95 16.45
N THR A 219 -25.76 -4.37 16.53
CA THR A 219 -26.92 -3.54 16.20
C THR A 219 -27.97 -3.59 17.31
N CYS A 220 -28.79 -2.55 17.35
CA CYS A 220 -29.95 -2.46 18.23
C CYS A 220 -31.01 -3.47 17.78
N GLY A 221 -31.41 -4.39 18.65
CA GLY A 221 -32.43 -5.40 18.34
C GLY A 221 -33.79 -4.78 17.92
N PRO A 222 -34.31 -3.76 18.63
CA PRO A 222 -35.57 -3.10 18.27
C PRO A 222 -35.59 -2.33 16.94
N CYS A 223 -34.52 -1.63 16.58
CA CYS A 223 -34.55 -0.69 15.44
C CYS A 223 -33.45 -0.91 14.39
N GLY A 224 -32.55 -1.87 14.60
CA GLY A 224 -31.43 -2.17 13.68
C GLY A 224 -30.31 -1.14 13.66
N ALA A 225 -30.45 0.01 14.33
CA ALA A 225 -29.44 1.06 14.32
C ALA A 225 -28.13 0.64 15.01
N VAL A 226 -27.03 1.25 14.58
CA VAL A 226 -25.70 1.05 15.17
C VAL A 226 -25.60 1.65 16.57
N PHE A 227 -24.54 1.25 17.29
CA PHE A 227 -24.20 1.82 18.58
C PHE A 227 -23.20 2.98 18.48
N ARG A 228 -23.44 4.00 19.30
CA ARG A 228 -22.45 5.01 19.71
C ARG A 228 -22.09 4.82 21.18
N VAL A 229 -20.96 5.38 21.62
CA VAL A 229 -20.59 5.39 23.05
C VAL A 229 -20.94 6.74 23.68
N ALA A 230 -21.55 6.71 24.86
CA ALA A 230 -21.68 7.90 25.70
C ALA A 230 -21.52 7.54 27.19
N PRO A 231 -20.97 8.47 28.00
CA PRO A 231 -20.86 8.27 29.44
C PRO A 231 -22.26 8.30 30.09
N ARG A 232 -22.65 7.22 30.78
CA ARG A 232 -23.91 7.11 31.53
C ARG A 232 -23.65 6.80 33.00
N GLY A 233 -24.57 7.22 33.85
CA GLY A 233 -24.45 7.08 35.30
C GLY A 233 -24.73 8.38 36.03
N ASN A 234 -24.98 8.27 37.33
CA ASN A 234 -25.22 9.41 38.18
C ASN A 234 -23.89 9.88 38.79
N ALA A 235 -23.47 11.10 38.48
CA ALA A 235 -22.22 11.68 38.99
C ALA A 235 -22.16 11.70 40.53
N LYS A 236 -23.32 11.77 41.21
CA LYS A 236 -23.40 11.72 42.68
C LYS A 236 -23.17 10.31 43.27
N ARG A 237 -23.22 9.26 42.44
CA ARG A 237 -23.03 7.84 42.84
C ARG A 237 -21.75 7.24 42.27
N GLY A 238 -20.86 8.06 41.71
CA GLY A 238 -19.57 7.64 41.14
C GLY A 238 -19.34 8.15 39.72
N ARG A 239 -18.22 7.70 39.13
CA ARG A 239 -17.82 8.09 37.77
C ARG A 239 -18.82 7.56 36.73
N LYS A 240 -19.18 8.40 35.76
CA LYS A 240 -19.97 7.97 34.60
C LYS A 240 -19.20 6.90 33.82
N GLN A 241 -19.88 5.80 33.52
CA GLN A 241 -19.30 4.65 32.84
C GLN A 241 -19.58 4.73 31.33
N PRO A 242 -18.60 4.38 30.48
CA PRO A 242 -18.82 4.26 29.05
C PRO A 242 -19.92 3.23 28.75
N THR A 243 -20.88 3.61 27.92
CA THR A 243 -22.05 2.80 27.60
C THR A 243 -22.31 2.89 26.11
N TYR A 244 -22.45 1.74 25.45
CA TYR A 244 -23.01 1.63 24.10
C TYR A 244 -24.49 1.99 24.14
N ILE A 245 -24.90 2.95 23.31
CA ILE A 245 -26.27 3.44 23.22
C ILE A 245 -26.69 3.41 21.76
N CYS A 246 -27.90 2.90 21.51
CA CYS A 246 -28.53 2.94 20.19
C CYS A 246 -28.50 4.37 19.65
N ASP A 247 -27.95 4.57 18.46
CA ASP A 247 -27.74 5.89 17.89
C ASP A 247 -29.07 6.59 17.51
N ALA A 248 -30.00 5.85 16.90
CA ALA A 248 -31.26 6.41 16.41
C ALA A 248 -32.15 7.03 17.50
N SER A 249 -32.57 6.23 18.49
CA SER A 249 -33.55 6.68 19.50
C SER A 249 -33.21 6.25 20.92
N GLY A 250 -32.00 5.75 21.16
CA GLY A 250 -31.59 5.30 22.50
C GLY A 250 -32.39 4.10 23.04
N CYS A 251 -32.94 3.26 22.15
CA CYS A 251 -33.82 2.13 22.50
C CYS A 251 -33.18 1.16 23.51
N VAL A 252 -31.87 0.91 23.37
CA VAL A 252 -31.10 0.04 24.26
C VAL A 252 -29.78 0.69 24.63
N GLY A 253 -29.29 0.36 25.82
CA GLY A 253 -27.98 0.77 26.31
C GLY A 253 -27.29 -0.34 27.11
N ARG A 254 -26.00 -0.54 26.88
CA ARG A 254 -25.17 -1.54 27.56
C ARG A 254 -23.84 -0.95 27.99
N ASN A 255 -23.40 -1.30 29.20
CA ASN A 255 -22.06 -0.95 29.66
C ASN A 255 -21.04 -1.52 28.66
N GLU A 256 -20.07 -0.70 28.28
CA GLU A 256 -19.08 -1.04 27.25
C GLU A 256 -18.23 -2.24 27.65
N GLU A 257 -17.57 -2.16 28.81
CA GLU A 257 -16.66 -3.19 29.32
C GLU A 257 -17.36 -4.54 29.49
N ALA A 258 -18.58 -4.51 30.02
CA ALA A 258 -19.37 -5.70 30.26
C ALA A 258 -19.75 -6.41 28.94
N LEU A 259 -20.17 -5.63 27.93
CA LEU A 259 -20.54 -6.18 26.63
C LEU A 259 -19.30 -6.68 25.86
N ASP A 260 -18.22 -5.92 25.87
CA ASP A 260 -16.96 -6.30 25.23
C ASP A 260 -16.39 -7.60 25.84
N ARG A 261 -16.43 -7.75 27.18
CA ARG A 261 -16.03 -8.99 27.87
C ARG A 261 -16.90 -10.18 27.48
N TYR A 262 -18.20 -9.97 27.34
CA TYR A 262 -19.11 -11.04 26.88
C TYR A 262 -18.77 -11.48 25.46
N VAL A 263 -18.62 -10.53 24.53
CA VAL A 263 -18.22 -10.81 23.14
C VAL A 263 -16.86 -11.51 23.11
N GLY A 264 -15.89 -11.04 23.89
CA GLY A 264 -14.57 -11.67 24.00
C GLY A 264 -14.64 -13.13 24.45
N ARG A 265 -15.43 -13.45 25.49
CA ARG A 265 -15.64 -14.84 25.94
C ARG A 265 -16.26 -15.72 24.86
N VAL A 266 -17.26 -15.22 24.13
CA VAL A 266 -17.93 -15.95 23.05
C VAL A 266 -16.94 -16.25 21.92
N VAL A 267 -16.17 -15.25 21.49
CA VAL A 267 -15.20 -15.37 20.40
C VAL A 267 -14.05 -16.30 20.77
N VAL A 268 -13.48 -16.14 21.97
CA VAL A 268 -12.44 -17.04 22.47
C VAL A 268 -12.98 -18.47 22.58
N GLY A 269 -14.21 -18.68 23.03
CA GLY A 269 -14.82 -20.01 23.08
C GLY A 269 -14.93 -20.70 21.72
N VAL A 270 -15.14 -19.94 20.65
CA VAL A 270 -15.14 -20.44 19.27
C VAL A 270 -13.70 -20.72 18.82
N LEU A 271 -12.80 -19.74 18.96
CA LEU A 271 -11.41 -19.82 18.48
C LEU A 271 -10.55 -20.85 19.23
N SER A 272 -10.89 -21.18 20.48
CA SER A 272 -10.19 -22.22 21.24
C SER A 272 -10.38 -23.62 20.68
N ARG A 273 -11.36 -23.82 19.78
CA ARG A 273 -11.55 -25.11 19.09
C ARG A 273 -10.58 -25.18 17.91
N PRO A 274 -9.78 -26.27 17.78
CA PRO A 274 -8.80 -26.39 16.71
C PRO A 274 -9.42 -26.35 15.31
N GLU A 275 -10.66 -26.83 15.18
CA GLU A 275 -11.43 -26.84 13.92
C GLU A 275 -11.99 -25.45 13.54
N ALA A 276 -11.84 -24.43 14.39
CA ALA A 276 -12.31 -23.09 14.07
C ALA A 276 -11.60 -22.53 12.83
N ALA A 277 -10.32 -22.82 12.63
CA ALA A 277 -9.60 -22.40 11.43
C ALA A 277 -10.28 -22.89 10.14
N ASP A 278 -10.84 -24.10 10.16
CA ASP A 278 -11.40 -24.76 8.97
C ASP A 278 -12.79 -24.22 8.61
N VAL A 279 -13.59 -23.88 9.63
CA VAL A 279 -14.93 -23.27 9.46
C VAL A 279 -14.84 -21.86 8.88
N PHE A 280 -13.75 -21.14 9.21
CA PHE A 280 -13.54 -19.75 8.81
C PHE A 280 -12.52 -19.58 7.67
N ARG A 281 -11.86 -20.65 7.23
CA ARG A 281 -11.24 -20.69 5.90
C ARG A 281 -12.33 -20.42 4.87
N GLY A 282 -12.10 -19.43 4.00
CA GLY A 282 -12.94 -19.28 2.82
C GLY A 282 -12.81 -20.50 1.92
N ASP A 283 -13.73 -20.66 0.98
CA ASP A 283 -13.55 -21.65 -0.08
C ASP A 283 -12.41 -21.19 -1.01
N ASP A 284 -11.19 -21.53 -0.64
CA ASP A 284 -9.98 -21.19 -1.39
C ASP A 284 -9.76 -22.14 -2.57
N SER A 285 -10.63 -23.13 -2.80
CA SER A 285 -10.44 -24.14 -3.84
C SER A 285 -10.26 -23.51 -5.23
N ALA A 286 -11.04 -22.47 -5.53
CA ALA A 286 -10.95 -21.73 -6.79
C ALA A 286 -9.66 -20.89 -6.88
N ALA A 287 -9.21 -20.32 -5.76
CA ALA A 287 -7.95 -19.57 -5.69
C ALA A 287 -6.72 -20.50 -5.84
N LEU A 288 -6.75 -21.66 -5.18
CA LEU A 288 -5.73 -22.71 -5.27
C LEU A 288 -5.68 -23.30 -6.68
N ALA A 289 -6.83 -23.58 -7.31
CA ALA A 289 -6.88 -24.04 -8.70
C ALA A 289 -6.34 -22.99 -9.69
N ALA A 290 -6.49 -21.69 -9.40
CA ALA A 290 -5.88 -20.62 -10.19
C ALA A 290 -4.36 -20.52 -9.99
N LEU A 291 -3.85 -20.80 -8.78
CA LEU A 291 -2.41 -20.90 -8.49
C LEU A 291 -1.78 -22.10 -9.19
N ASP A 292 -2.40 -23.28 -9.10
CA ASP A 292 -1.93 -24.50 -9.75
C ASP A 292 -1.85 -24.34 -11.28
N ARG A 293 -2.85 -23.66 -11.88
CA ARG A 293 -2.78 -23.25 -13.29
C ARG A 293 -1.60 -22.34 -13.60
N ALA A 294 -1.30 -21.37 -12.73
CA ALA A 294 -0.17 -20.45 -12.94
C ALA A 294 1.18 -21.19 -12.86
N GLU A 295 1.32 -22.15 -11.95
CA GLU A 295 2.51 -23.00 -11.83
C GLU A 295 2.68 -23.91 -13.05
N GLY A 296 1.61 -24.56 -13.52
CA GLY A 296 1.66 -25.37 -14.74
C GLY A 296 2.06 -24.56 -15.99
N LEU A 297 1.65 -23.29 -16.07
CA LEU A 297 2.07 -22.39 -17.16
C LEU A 297 3.54 -21.96 -17.05
N LYS A 298 4.07 -21.77 -15.84
CA LYS A 298 5.50 -21.51 -15.61
C LYS A 298 6.35 -22.71 -16.01
N ALA A 299 5.94 -23.92 -15.61
CA ALA A 299 6.62 -25.16 -16.00
C ALA A 299 6.68 -25.32 -17.54
N ARG A 300 5.60 -24.97 -18.25
CA ARG A 300 5.60 -24.95 -19.74
C ARG A 300 6.56 -23.92 -20.32
N GLN A 301 6.76 -22.79 -19.64
CA GLN A 301 7.69 -21.76 -20.07
C GLN A 301 9.15 -22.21 -19.90
N GLU A 302 9.45 -22.93 -18.81
CA GLU A 302 10.76 -23.54 -18.57
C GLU A 302 11.05 -24.63 -19.60
N ALA A 303 10.11 -25.54 -19.85
CA ALA A 303 10.25 -26.56 -20.89
C ALA A 303 10.51 -25.96 -22.29
N ALA A 304 9.84 -24.85 -22.63
CA ALA A 304 10.10 -24.16 -23.89
C ALA A 304 11.52 -23.53 -23.95
N ALA A 305 12.10 -23.15 -22.81
CA ALA A 305 13.47 -22.67 -22.75
C ALA A 305 14.47 -23.81 -22.97
N ASP A 306 14.20 -24.99 -22.40
CA ASP A 306 14.99 -26.21 -22.61
C ASP A 306 14.93 -26.65 -24.08
N ASP A 307 13.74 -26.70 -24.68
CA ASP A 307 13.56 -27.01 -26.12
C ASP A 307 14.34 -26.06 -27.04
N TYR A 308 14.49 -24.79 -26.65
CA TYR A 308 15.30 -23.83 -27.40
C TYR A 308 16.80 -24.10 -27.23
N ALA A 309 17.23 -24.44 -26.02
CA ALA A 309 18.61 -24.82 -25.75
C ALA A 309 19.02 -26.08 -26.54
N ASP A 310 18.10 -27.03 -26.67
CA ASP A 310 18.27 -28.27 -27.43
C ASP A 310 18.09 -28.09 -28.95
N GLY A 311 17.76 -26.88 -29.41
CA GLY A 311 17.61 -26.55 -30.83
C GLY A 311 16.34 -27.12 -31.48
N VAL A 312 15.39 -27.60 -30.68
CA VAL A 312 14.09 -28.12 -31.14
C VAL A 312 13.20 -26.99 -31.69
N ILE A 313 13.33 -25.78 -31.12
CA ILE A 313 12.58 -24.60 -31.55
C ILE A 313 13.49 -23.41 -31.87
N THR A 314 13.01 -22.53 -32.76
CA THR A 314 13.72 -21.29 -33.12
C THR A 314 13.51 -20.18 -32.11
N ARG A 315 14.41 -19.19 -32.11
CA ARG A 315 14.32 -17.99 -31.26
C ARG A 315 12.99 -17.24 -31.39
N GLU A 316 12.45 -17.13 -32.61
CA GLU A 316 11.18 -16.44 -32.85
C GLU A 316 9.98 -17.24 -32.32
N GLN A 317 10.05 -18.59 -32.37
CA GLN A 317 9.06 -19.45 -31.73
C GLN A 317 9.11 -19.30 -30.21
N LEU A 318 10.30 -19.35 -29.60
CA LEU A 318 10.48 -19.12 -28.16
C LEU A 318 9.90 -17.76 -27.73
N ARG A 319 10.18 -16.69 -28.48
CA ARG A 319 9.67 -15.34 -28.19
C ARG A 319 8.14 -15.28 -28.20
N ARG A 320 7.49 -15.94 -29.15
CA ARG A 320 6.01 -15.98 -29.23
C ARG A 320 5.39 -16.83 -28.11
N ILE A 321 6.00 -17.97 -27.79
CA ILE A 321 5.55 -18.87 -26.72
C ILE A 321 5.65 -18.17 -25.37
N THR A 322 6.82 -17.61 -25.05
CA THR A 322 7.08 -16.89 -23.80
C THR A 322 6.17 -15.68 -23.61
N ALA A 323 5.94 -14.87 -24.65
CA ALA A 323 5.02 -13.74 -24.59
C ALA A 323 3.57 -14.17 -24.29
N LYS A 324 3.11 -15.28 -24.90
CA LYS A 324 1.76 -15.82 -24.68
C LYS A 324 1.62 -16.38 -23.26
N LEU A 325 2.59 -17.18 -22.81
CA LEU A 325 2.57 -17.78 -21.47
C LEU A 325 2.68 -16.71 -20.37
N ALA A 326 3.51 -15.67 -20.54
CA ALA A 326 3.62 -14.58 -19.57
C ALA A 326 2.28 -13.87 -19.33
N LYS A 327 1.48 -13.66 -20.39
CA LYS A 327 0.13 -13.11 -20.27
C LYS A 327 -0.79 -14.03 -19.47
N GLN A 328 -0.79 -15.32 -19.79
CA GLN A 328 -1.64 -16.31 -19.11
C GLN A 328 -1.25 -16.52 -17.64
N ILE A 329 0.05 -16.50 -17.32
CA ILE A 329 0.56 -16.55 -15.93
C ILE A 329 0.06 -15.34 -15.15
N THR A 330 0.13 -14.15 -15.74
CA THR A 330 -0.35 -12.90 -15.13
C THR A 330 -1.85 -12.95 -14.88
N GLU A 331 -2.64 -13.46 -15.83
CA GLU A 331 -4.09 -13.63 -15.71
C GLU A 331 -4.45 -14.63 -14.60
N ALA A 332 -3.86 -15.84 -14.61
CA ALA A 332 -4.12 -16.86 -13.60
C ALA A 332 -3.68 -16.43 -12.19
N SER A 333 -2.53 -15.77 -12.08
CA SER A 333 -2.05 -15.21 -10.80
C SER A 333 -2.94 -14.07 -10.31
N GLY A 334 -3.47 -13.26 -11.24
CA GLY A 334 -4.43 -12.20 -10.95
C GLY A 334 -5.80 -12.73 -10.50
N GLU A 335 -6.25 -13.83 -11.10
CA GLU A 335 -7.47 -14.55 -10.72
C GLU A 335 -7.36 -15.14 -9.31
N ALA A 336 -6.26 -15.86 -9.03
CA ALA A 336 -5.95 -16.36 -7.68
C ALA A 336 -5.98 -15.23 -6.63
N ARG A 337 -5.38 -14.08 -6.95
CA ARG A 337 -5.35 -12.92 -6.06
C ARG A 337 -6.74 -12.32 -5.77
N ARG A 338 -7.68 -12.41 -6.71
CA ARG A 338 -9.05 -11.89 -6.55
C ARG A 338 -9.95 -12.85 -5.78
N LEU A 339 -9.72 -14.15 -5.94
CA LEU A 339 -10.54 -15.21 -5.34
C LEU A 339 -10.13 -15.54 -3.91
N ARG A 340 -8.92 -15.15 -3.49
CA ARG A 340 -8.45 -15.40 -2.12
C ARG A 340 -9.31 -14.61 -1.11
N PRO A 341 -9.79 -15.23 -0.02
CA PRO A 341 -10.57 -14.54 0.98
C PRO A 341 -9.78 -13.38 1.60
N THR A 342 -10.52 -12.32 1.91
CA THR A 342 -9.99 -11.08 2.47
C THR A 342 -9.39 -11.25 3.87
N PHE A 343 -9.64 -12.38 4.54
CA PHE A 343 -9.25 -12.60 5.91
C PHE A 343 -8.77 -14.03 6.16
N ASP A 344 -7.51 -14.14 6.60
CA ASP A 344 -6.84 -15.39 6.96
C ASP A 344 -6.61 -15.36 8.48
N LEU A 345 -7.29 -16.22 9.22
CA LEU A 345 -7.14 -16.31 10.68
C LEU A 345 -5.74 -16.81 11.08
N ASP A 346 -5.09 -17.60 10.22
CA ASP A 346 -3.74 -18.14 10.47
C ASP A 346 -2.66 -17.05 10.38
N ALA A 347 -2.99 -15.89 9.81
CA ALA A 347 -2.14 -14.71 9.83
C ALA A 347 -1.97 -14.12 11.25
N PHE A 348 -2.76 -14.57 12.23
CA PHE A 348 -2.64 -14.20 13.64
C PHE A 348 -2.10 -15.38 14.46
N ASP A 349 -0.80 -15.34 14.74
CA ASP A 349 -0.11 -16.36 15.53
C ASP A 349 -0.81 -16.62 16.87
N GLY A 350 -1.14 -17.89 17.14
CA GLY A 350 -1.79 -18.33 18.38
C GLY A 350 -3.25 -17.91 18.57
N LEU A 351 -3.90 -17.29 17.56
CA LEU A 351 -5.29 -16.85 17.66
C LEU A 351 -6.29 -18.02 17.63
N VAL A 352 -5.93 -19.14 16.99
CA VAL A 352 -6.70 -20.39 17.01
C VAL A 352 -6.01 -21.40 17.93
N GLY A 353 -6.80 -22.13 18.71
CA GLY A 353 -6.32 -23.17 19.61
C GLY A 353 -6.17 -22.71 21.07
N PRO A 354 -5.40 -23.42 21.91
CA PRO A 354 -5.45 -23.28 23.37
C PRO A 354 -5.01 -21.90 23.90
N ARG A 355 -4.28 -21.13 23.08
CA ARG A 355 -3.80 -19.78 23.41
C ARG A 355 -4.68 -18.64 22.90
N ALA A 356 -5.85 -18.96 22.32
CA ALA A 356 -6.76 -17.97 21.73
C ALA A 356 -7.14 -16.83 22.71
N GLY A 357 -7.28 -17.12 24.01
CA GLY A 357 -7.60 -16.12 25.02
C GLY A 357 -6.49 -15.07 25.21
N GLU A 358 -5.24 -15.51 25.31
CA GLU A 358 -4.08 -14.62 25.41
C GLU A 358 -3.91 -13.79 24.14
N ALA A 359 -4.00 -14.45 22.98
CA ALA A 359 -3.89 -13.82 21.68
C ALA A 359 -4.99 -12.77 21.48
N TRP A 360 -6.24 -13.09 21.82
CA TRP A 360 -7.36 -12.16 21.74
C TRP A 360 -7.11 -10.91 22.57
N GLU A 361 -6.66 -11.04 23.82
CA GLU A 361 -6.44 -9.86 24.67
C GLU A 361 -5.28 -8.97 24.21
N ALA A 362 -4.26 -9.55 23.57
CA ALA A 362 -3.16 -8.79 22.99
C ALA A 362 -3.58 -7.97 21.75
N LEU A 363 -4.71 -8.30 21.10
CA LEU A 363 -5.17 -7.59 19.90
C LEU A 363 -5.71 -6.19 20.23
N ALA A 364 -5.27 -5.20 19.43
CA ALA A 364 -5.87 -3.88 19.43
C ALA A 364 -7.30 -3.92 18.87
N VAL A 365 -8.15 -2.96 19.26
CA VAL A 365 -9.58 -2.89 18.86
C VAL A 365 -9.81 -3.06 17.35
N PRO A 366 -9.02 -2.43 16.44
CA PRO A 366 -9.19 -2.67 15.00
C PRO A 366 -8.95 -4.12 14.57
N GLN A 367 -8.03 -4.82 15.23
CA GLN A 367 -7.69 -6.21 14.96
C GLN A 367 -8.79 -7.14 15.50
N LYS A 368 -9.23 -6.92 16.75
CA LYS A 368 -10.40 -7.61 17.33
C LYS A 368 -11.61 -7.52 16.41
N ARG A 369 -11.91 -6.33 15.86
CA ARG A 369 -13.02 -6.14 14.92
C ARG A 369 -12.87 -6.93 13.61
N ARG A 370 -11.67 -6.97 13.03
CA ARG A 370 -11.43 -7.78 11.84
C ARG A 370 -11.69 -9.26 12.10
N VAL A 371 -11.29 -9.75 13.27
CA VAL A 371 -11.62 -11.11 13.69
C VAL A 371 -13.14 -11.27 13.79
N LEU A 372 -13.87 -10.34 14.42
CA LEU A 372 -15.35 -10.39 14.46
C LEU A 372 -15.99 -10.40 13.06
N ASP A 373 -15.50 -9.57 12.15
CA ASP A 373 -15.97 -9.48 10.78
C ASP A 373 -15.66 -10.77 9.99
N GLY A 374 -14.45 -11.31 10.13
CA GLY A 374 -14.02 -12.56 9.50
C GLY A 374 -14.74 -13.79 10.03
N LEU A 375 -15.09 -13.81 11.32
CA LEU A 375 -15.97 -14.82 11.89
C LEU A 375 -17.44 -14.66 11.44
N GLY A 376 -17.76 -13.56 10.74
CA GLY A 376 -19.13 -13.24 10.35
C GLY A 376 -20.06 -13.03 11.55
N LEU A 377 -19.52 -12.62 12.70
CA LEU A 377 -20.32 -12.43 13.91
C LEU A 377 -21.22 -11.20 13.75
N ARG A 378 -22.51 -11.38 14.06
CA ARG A 378 -23.51 -10.33 14.12
C ARG A 378 -24.27 -10.41 15.45
N LEU A 379 -24.25 -9.33 16.20
CA LEU A 379 -24.85 -9.20 17.52
C LEU A 379 -26.10 -8.32 17.44
N LYS A 380 -27.22 -8.80 17.97
CA LYS A 380 -28.41 -7.97 18.21
C LYS A 380 -28.66 -7.84 19.70
N VAL A 381 -28.70 -6.60 20.20
CA VAL A 381 -28.89 -6.31 21.62
C VAL A 381 -30.32 -5.87 21.87
N TYR A 382 -31.05 -6.61 22.71
CA TYR A 382 -32.44 -6.33 23.07
C TYR A 382 -32.54 -5.64 24.45
N PRO A 383 -33.67 -4.96 24.75
CA PRO A 383 -33.93 -4.38 26.06
C PRO A 383 -33.91 -5.43 27.18
N VAL A 384 -33.44 -5.06 28.37
CA VAL A 384 -33.57 -5.89 29.58
C VAL A 384 -34.97 -5.75 30.18
N ALA A 385 -35.59 -6.89 30.51
CA ALA A 385 -36.88 -6.94 31.20
C ALA A 385 -36.85 -6.40 32.64
N ARG A 386 -35.68 -6.37 33.30
CA ARG A 386 -35.46 -5.75 34.62
C ARG A 386 -34.20 -4.89 34.61
N ARG A 387 -34.24 -3.71 35.24
CA ARG A 387 -33.05 -2.86 35.44
C ARG A 387 -32.08 -3.56 36.39
N GLY A 388 -30.95 -4.04 35.87
CA GLY A 388 -29.91 -4.71 36.66
C GLY A 388 -28.67 -5.05 35.83
N PRO A 389 -27.56 -5.48 36.47
CA PRO A 389 -26.28 -5.73 35.81
C PRO A 389 -26.16 -7.09 35.10
N GLY A 390 -27.20 -7.94 35.14
CA GLY A 390 -27.25 -9.20 34.36
C GLY A 390 -27.89 -8.99 32.99
N TYR A 391 -27.18 -9.32 31.91
CA TYR A 391 -27.58 -8.96 30.53
C TYR A 391 -27.47 -10.08 29.49
N GLU A 392 -26.96 -11.26 29.85
CA GLU A 392 -26.63 -12.32 28.87
C GLU A 392 -27.85 -12.86 28.11
N SER A 393 -29.03 -12.92 28.74
CA SER A 393 -30.26 -13.46 28.12
C SER A 393 -30.94 -12.52 27.11
N THR A 394 -30.37 -11.36 26.81
CA THR A 394 -30.98 -10.34 25.92
C THR A 394 -30.12 -10.00 24.71
N ILE A 395 -29.14 -10.85 24.42
CA ILE A 395 -28.22 -10.70 23.30
C ILE A 395 -28.42 -11.89 22.36
N ALA A 396 -28.82 -11.61 21.12
CA ALA A 396 -28.87 -12.61 20.08
C ALA A 396 -27.58 -12.58 19.26
N LEU A 397 -26.95 -13.73 19.11
CA LEU A 397 -25.77 -13.94 18.30
C LEU A 397 -26.18 -14.64 17.00
N GLN A 398 -25.66 -14.15 15.88
CA GLN A 398 -25.76 -14.80 14.58
C GLN A 398 -24.36 -14.93 14.01
N TRP A 399 -24.04 -16.11 13.47
CA TRP A 399 -22.80 -16.37 12.76
C TRP A 399 -23.13 -16.64 11.31
N ALA A 400 -22.32 -16.14 10.39
CA ALA A 400 -22.59 -16.27 8.96
C ALA A 400 -22.49 -17.72 8.43
N ARG A 401 -21.93 -18.68 9.19
CA ARG A 401 -21.64 -20.05 8.70
C ARG A 401 -21.96 -21.20 9.67
N THR A 402 -22.83 -21.04 10.67
CA THR A 402 -23.19 -22.16 11.57
C THR A 402 -24.43 -22.96 11.17
N ASP A 403 -24.89 -22.88 9.91
CA ASP A 403 -25.86 -23.85 9.39
C ASP A 403 -25.10 -24.97 8.66
N SER A 404 -24.71 -25.98 9.43
CA SER A 404 -24.38 -27.34 8.99
C SER A 404 -24.78 -28.32 10.07
#